data_AF-A0A1C3KML7-F1
#
_entry.id   AF-A0A1C3KML7-F1
#
_cell.length_a   1.000
_cell.length_b   1.000
_cell.length_c   1.000
_cell.angle_alpha   90.00
_cell.angle_beta   90.00
_cell.angle_gamma   90.00
#
_symmetry.space_group_name_H-M   'P 1'
#
loop_
_entity.id
_entity.type
_entity.pdbx_description
1 polymer ?
#
loop_
_entity_poly.entity_id
_entity_poly.type
_entity_poly.pdbx_seq_one_letter_code
_entity_poly.pdbx_strand_id
1 'polypeptide(L)'
;MVNIKKEDTKDVVKAHFEAIEECKEKKEKYVKCFNNWYRNNFLKGDLTQACDDYYEDYQICVLNDLNKKGLGHLRHLEKEK
;
A
#
# COMPACT_ATOMS: atom_id res chain seq x y z
N MET A 1 -20.93 -6.15 -13.98
CA MET A 1 -20.05 -7.34 -13.95
C MET A 1 -18.80 -6.97 -14.74
N VAL A 2 -17.67 -6.72 -14.07
CA VAL A 2 -16.42 -6.36 -14.76
C VAL A 2 -15.79 -7.65 -15.28
N ASN A 3 -15.66 -7.74 -16.60
CA ASN A 3 -15.19 -8.93 -17.31
C ASN A 3 -13.65 -8.86 -17.39
N ILE A 4 -12.97 -9.20 -16.30
CA ILE A 4 -11.50 -9.17 -16.23
C ILE A 4 -10.96 -10.35 -17.04
N LYS A 5 -10.54 -10.10 -18.29
CA LYS A 5 -9.88 -11.10 -19.13
C LYS A 5 -8.50 -11.40 -18.54
N LYS A 6 -8.00 -12.64 -18.64
CA LYS A 6 -6.70 -13.09 -18.09
C LYS A 6 -5.48 -12.26 -18.54
N GLU A 7 -5.61 -11.48 -19.61
CA GLU A 7 -4.61 -10.54 -20.13
C GLU A 7 -4.45 -9.32 -19.20
N ASP A 8 -5.55 -8.89 -18.57
CA ASP A 8 -5.69 -7.77 -17.64
C ASP A 8 -4.96 -8.02 -16.31
N THR A 9 -4.91 -9.27 -15.84
CA THR A 9 -4.26 -9.62 -14.56
C THR A 9 -2.75 -9.38 -14.57
N LYS A 10 -2.07 -9.61 -15.71
CA LYS A 10 -0.63 -9.38 -15.83
C LYS A 10 -0.30 -7.89 -15.77
N ASP A 11 -1.12 -7.06 -16.41
CA ASP A 11 -0.96 -5.61 -16.43
C ASP A 11 -1.28 -4.99 -15.06
N VAL A 12 -2.30 -5.51 -14.38
CA VAL A 12 -2.61 -5.20 -12.98
C VAL A 12 -1.42 -5.50 -12.06
N VAL A 13 -0.86 -6.70 -12.15
CA VAL A 13 0.30 -7.11 -11.33
C VAL A 13 1.51 -6.22 -11.63
N LYS A 14 1.78 -5.95 -12.91
CA LYS A 14 2.88 -5.06 -13.34
C LYS A 14 2.71 -3.65 -12.78
N ALA A 15 1.53 -3.06 -12.89
CA ALA A 15 1.26 -1.72 -12.38
C ALA A 15 1.38 -1.65 -10.86
N HIS A 16 1.01 -2.71 -10.14
CA HIS A 16 1.21 -2.80 -8.70
C HIS A 16 2.70 -2.80 -8.33
N PHE A 17 3.52 -3.59 -9.02
CA PHE A 17 4.98 -3.59 -8.83
C PHE A 17 5.59 -2.23 -9.12
N GLU A 18 5.19 -1.57 -10.20
CA GLU A 18 5.66 -0.23 -10.53
C GLU A 18 5.25 0.82 -9.49
N ALA A 19 4.01 0.76 -8.99
CA ALA A 19 3.54 1.66 -7.93
C ALA A 19 4.33 1.47 -6.62
N ILE A 20 4.75 0.23 -6.32
CA ILE A 20 5.63 -0.05 -5.17
C ILE A 20 7.00 0.61 -5.35
N GLU A 21 7.59 0.54 -6.54
CA GLU A 21 8.90 1.14 -6.82
C GLU A 21 8.85 2.68 -6.83
N GLU A 22 7.83 3.27 -7.46
CA GLU A 22 7.62 4.72 -7.47
C GLU A 22 7.46 5.27 -6.05
N CYS A 23 6.79 4.52 -5.18
CA CYS A 23 6.51 4.93 -3.81
C CYS A 23 7.51 4.39 -2.78
N LYS A 24 8.67 3.89 -3.22
CA LYS A 24 9.67 3.22 -2.39
C LYS A 24 10.16 4.08 -1.22
N GLU A 25 10.45 5.36 -1.43
CA GLU A 25 10.95 6.23 -0.36
C GLU A 25 9.92 6.41 0.78
N LYS A 26 8.65 6.61 0.43
CA LYS A 26 7.56 6.74 1.42
C LYS A 26 7.32 5.41 2.13
N LYS A 27 7.37 4.30 1.40
CA LYS A 27 7.32 2.95 1.96
C LYS A 27 8.44 2.71 2.98
N GLU A 28 9.67 3.09 2.65
CA GLU A 28 10.83 2.92 3.54
C GLU A 28 10.66 3.71 4.85
N LYS A 29 10.15 4.95 4.78
CA LYS A 29 9.80 5.76 5.97
C LYS A 29 8.75 5.07 6.84
N TYR A 30 7.65 4.64 6.23
CA TYR A 30 6.59 3.90 6.92
C TYR A 30 7.11 2.61 7.56
N VAL A 31 7.79 1.75 6.80
CA VAL A 31 8.33 0.45 7.28
C VAL A 31 9.33 0.65 8.40
N LYS A 32 10.21 1.67 8.32
CA LYS A 32 11.15 1.99 9.41
C LYS A 32 10.41 2.36 10.69
N CYS A 33 9.39 3.22 10.60
CA CYS A 33 8.57 3.59 11.75
C CYS A 33 7.80 2.38 12.31
N PHE A 34 7.11 1.64 11.44
CA PHE A 34 6.32 0.47 11.81
C PHE A 34 7.17 -0.60 12.51
N ASN A 35 8.34 -0.94 11.96
CA ASN A 35 9.23 -1.94 12.58
C ASN A 35 9.72 -1.52 13.97
N ASN A 36 9.97 -0.22 14.17
CA ASN A 36 10.34 0.32 15.47
C ASN A 36 9.18 0.20 16.47
N TRP A 37 7.98 0.68 16.08
CA TRP A 37 6.77 0.58 16.89
C TRP A 37 6.41 -0.87 17.21
N TYR A 38 6.48 -1.76 16.22
CA TYR A 38 6.15 -3.17 16.38
C TYR A 38 7.01 -3.84 17.47
N ARG A 39 8.33 -3.61 17.43
CA ARG A 39 9.28 -4.18 18.38
C ARG A 39 9.18 -3.55 19.77
N ASN A 40 8.95 -2.25 19.84
CA ASN A 40 9.08 -1.50 21.09
C ASN A 40 7.78 -1.27 21.84
N ASN A 41 6.64 -1.34 21.15
CA ASN A 41 5.31 -1.05 21.69
C ASN A 41 4.39 -2.27 21.52
N PHE A 42 4.09 -2.65 20.28
CA PHE A 42 3.08 -3.68 19.98
C PHE A 42 3.40 -5.02 20.65
N LEU A 43 4.61 -5.55 20.47
CA LEU A 43 5.02 -6.83 21.09
C LEU A 43 5.05 -6.79 22.63
N LYS A 44 5.00 -5.60 23.24
CA LYS A 44 4.94 -5.39 24.68
C LYS A 44 3.52 -5.07 25.18
N GLY A 45 2.52 -5.12 24.30
CA GLY A 45 1.12 -4.86 24.61
C GLY A 45 0.72 -3.39 24.57
N ASP A 46 1.61 -2.48 24.17
CA ASP A 46 1.26 -1.08 23.92
C ASP A 46 0.70 -0.93 22.50
N LEU A 47 -0.58 -0.63 22.40
CA LEU A 47 -1.33 -0.50 21.16
C LEU A 47 -1.50 0.97 20.71
N THR A 48 -0.80 1.90 21.36
CA THR A 48 -0.83 3.32 20.97
C THR A 48 -0.43 3.45 19.51
N GLN A 49 -1.27 4.08 18.69
CA GLN A 49 -0.99 4.24 17.27
C GLN A 49 0.25 5.10 17.04
N ALA A 50 1.02 4.71 16.04
CA ALA A 50 2.18 5.44 15.56
C ALA A 50 2.29 5.20 14.05
N CYS A 51 2.97 6.11 13.35
CA CYS A 51 3.28 5.99 11.93
C CYS A 51 2.12 6.26 10.95
N ASP A 52 0.95 6.72 11.44
CA ASP A 52 -0.22 7.00 10.58
C ASP A 52 0.13 8.01 9.47
N ASP A 53 0.80 9.11 9.78
CA ASP A 53 1.23 10.10 8.77
C ASP A 53 2.10 9.48 7.66
N TYR A 54 3.05 8.61 8.03
CA TYR A 54 3.91 7.93 7.05
C TYR A 54 3.13 6.90 6.23
N TYR A 55 2.14 6.25 6.85
CA TYR A 55 1.29 5.30 6.16
C TYR A 55 0.37 6.00 5.16
N GLU A 56 -0.27 7.10 5.57
CA GLU A 56 -1.11 7.94 4.72
C GLU A 56 -0.33 8.46 3.51
N ASP A 57 0.87 9.01 3.73
CA ASP A 57 1.76 9.46 2.64
C ASP A 57 2.04 8.33 1.63
N TYR A 58 2.37 7.14 2.13
CA TYR A 58 2.63 5.98 1.29
C TYR A 58 1.38 5.56 0.50
N GLN A 59 0.22 5.49 1.16
CA GLN A 59 -1.04 5.12 0.51
C GLN A 59 -1.46 6.13 -0.56
N ILE A 60 -1.35 7.42 -0.27
CA ILE A 60 -1.64 8.51 -1.22
C ILE A 60 -0.76 8.37 -2.47
N CYS A 61 0.53 8.07 -2.28
CA CYS A 61 1.43 7.86 -3.41
C CYS A 61 0.99 6.69 -4.30
N VAL A 62 0.75 5.52 -3.70
CA VAL A 62 0.33 4.32 -4.46
C VAL A 62 -0.98 4.57 -5.19
N LEU A 63 -1.94 5.22 -4.52
CA LEU A 63 -3.22 5.57 -5.12
C LEU A 63 -3.05 6.52 -6.32
N ASN A 64 -2.22 7.55 -6.17
CA ASN A 64 -1.98 8.51 -7.24
C ASN A 64 -1.31 7.85 -8.45
N ASP A 65 -0.36 6.94 -8.24
CA ASP A 65 0.27 6.19 -9.33
C ASP A 65 -0.73 5.28 -10.06
N LEU A 66 -1.51 4.49 -9.31
CA LEU A 66 -2.54 3.62 -9.88
C LEU A 66 -3.61 4.42 -10.63
N ASN A 67 -4.03 5.57 -10.10
CA ASN A 67 -5.00 6.47 -10.77
C ASN A 67 -4.46 6.98 -12.11
N LYS A 68 -3.19 7.40 -12.18
CA LYS A 68 -2.54 7.84 -13.44
C LYS A 68 -2.56 6.74 -14.51
N LYS A 69 -2.57 5.47 -14.10
CA LYS A 69 -2.59 4.29 -14.97
C LYS A 69 -4.00 3.78 -15.29
N GLY A 70 -5.06 4.45 -14.81
CA GLY A 70 -6.45 4.00 -14.98
C GLY A 70 -6.85 2.84 -14.07
N LEU A 71 -6.01 2.50 -13.09
CA LEU A 71 -6.13 1.33 -12.22
C LEU A 71 -6.56 1.68 -10.79
N GLY A 72 -7.10 2.87 -10.58
CA GLY A 72 -7.59 3.33 -9.28
C GLY A 72 -8.63 2.43 -8.61
N HIS A 73 -9.36 1.64 -9.40
CA HIS A 73 -10.35 0.68 -8.91
C HIS A 73 -9.72 -0.51 -8.15
N LEU A 74 -8.42 -0.77 -8.32
CA LEU A 74 -7.67 -1.80 -7.58
C LEU A 74 -7.37 -1.43 -6.12
N ARG A 75 -7.79 -0.24 -5.67
CA ARG A 75 -7.59 0.26 -4.29
C ARG A 75 -8.20 -0.65 -3.22
N HIS A 76 -9.20 -1.45 -3.58
CA HIS A 76 -9.83 -2.41 -2.69
C HIS A 76 -9.49 -3.83 -3.18
N LEU A 77 -8.31 -4.33 -2.79
CA LEU A 77 -8.25 -5.75 -2.46
C LEU A 77 -9.25 -5.90 -1.32
N GLU A 78 -10.38 -6.55 -1.59
CA GLU A 78 -11.46 -6.73 -0.64
C GLU A 78 -10.83 -7.10 0.70
N LYS A 79 -11.04 -6.25 1.72
CA LYS A 79 -10.73 -6.65 3.09
C LYS A 79 -11.64 -7.84 3.35
N GLU A 80 -11.11 -9.06 3.21
CA GLU A 80 -11.82 -10.23 3.69
C GLU A 80 -12.16 -9.97 5.16
N LYS A 81 -13.46 -9.94 5.43
CA LYS A 81 -14.04 -9.75 6.76
C LYS A 81 -13.79 -10.95 7.64
#